data_AF-A0A8T5EMN3-F1
#
_entry.id   AF-A0A8T5EMN3-F1
#
_cell.length_a   1.000
_cell.length_b   1.000
_cell.length_c   1.000
_cell.angle_alpha   90.00
_cell.angle_beta   90.00
_cell.angle_gamma   90.00
#
_symmetry.space_group_name_H-M   'P 1'
#
loop_
_entity.id
_entity.type
_entity.pdbx_description
1 polymer ?
#
loop_
_entity_poly.entity_id
_entity_poly.type
_entity_poly.pdbx_seq_one_letter_code
_entity_poly.pdbx_strand_id
1 'polypeptide(L)'
;MGDGIMKLKFVMPVILSLMLVNTTSAADVEGGVNVEPVIEETIFNALSHTEITHDLENWEVTMTLNDAAYNNNTTFALITQICNNEGVCLPPEEATLSTVDNRTFTSAVTTIVDHTYVNWRVKATYNSDNDSTEMFPSSGFYKTWSDCWLEDGEWGGDGCPESAILVDGDSDGLPALGIMATFTAIALAAVSRNE
;
A
#
# COMPACT_ATOMS: atom_id res chain seq x y z
N MET A 1 26.27 -50.66 11.81
CA MET A 1 24.82 -50.54 12.01
C MET A 1 24.61 -49.35 12.94
N GLY A 2 23.99 -48.27 12.45
CA GLY A 2 23.74 -47.05 13.21
C GLY A 2 24.59 -45.87 12.77
N ASP A 3 24.11 -45.09 11.79
CA ASP A 3 24.39 -43.64 11.68
C ASP A 3 23.52 -42.88 10.65
N GLY A 4 22.35 -43.44 10.27
CA GLY A 4 21.44 -42.80 9.30
C GLY A 4 20.25 -42.06 9.91
N ILE A 5 19.97 -42.23 11.22
CA ILE A 5 18.70 -41.81 11.83
C ILE A 5 18.78 -40.37 12.40
N MET A 6 20.00 -39.86 12.64
CA MET A 6 20.27 -38.54 13.20
C MET A 6 20.36 -37.41 12.17
N LYS A 7 19.99 -37.62 10.90
CA LYS A 7 19.85 -36.50 9.95
C LYS A 7 18.42 -36.23 9.51
N LEU A 8 17.50 -37.17 9.70
CA LEU A 8 16.10 -36.98 9.28
C LEU A 8 15.26 -36.23 10.33
N LYS A 9 15.56 -36.40 11.63
CA LYS A 9 14.78 -35.82 12.74
C LYS A 9 14.93 -34.31 12.93
N PHE A 10 16.06 -33.74 12.51
CA PHE A 10 16.29 -32.28 12.56
C PHE A 10 15.90 -31.56 11.26
N VAL A 11 15.72 -32.29 10.15
CA VAL A 11 15.31 -31.71 8.87
C VAL A 11 13.81 -31.40 8.85
N MET A 12 12.99 -32.25 9.48
CA MET A 12 11.54 -32.06 9.54
C MET A 12 11.08 -30.77 10.27
N PRO A 13 11.62 -30.40 11.45
CA PRO A 13 11.24 -29.13 12.09
C PRO A 13 11.76 -27.90 11.34
N VAL A 14 12.91 -27.99 10.66
CA VAL A 14 13.47 -26.89 9.86
C VAL A 14 12.64 -26.63 8.61
N ILE A 15 12.19 -27.69 7.92
CA ILE A 15 11.28 -27.57 6.77
C ILE A 15 9.92 -27.02 7.21
N LEU A 16 9.39 -27.46 8.36
CA LEU A 16 8.14 -26.94 8.90
C LEU A 16 8.25 -25.46 9.31
N SER A 17 9.39 -25.02 9.85
CA SER A 17 9.65 -23.61 10.13
C SER A 17 9.78 -22.74 8.87
N LEU A 18 10.25 -23.31 7.76
CA LEU A 18 10.32 -22.62 6.47
C LEU A 18 8.95 -22.46 5.80
N MET A 19 7.99 -23.35 6.09
CA MET A 19 6.62 -23.26 5.59
C MET A 19 5.74 -22.24 6.35
N LEU A 20 6.17 -21.83 7.56
CA LEU A 20 5.51 -20.81 8.38
C LEU A 20 5.94 -19.39 8.01
N VAL A 21 6.91 -19.24 7.11
CA VAL A 21 7.22 -17.95 6.50
C VAL A 21 6.14 -17.70 5.47
N ASN A 22 4.99 -17.22 5.92
CA ASN A 22 4.05 -16.55 5.03
C ASN A 22 4.83 -15.37 4.45
N THR A 23 5.37 -15.53 3.25
CA THR A 23 5.68 -14.39 2.41
C THR A 23 4.33 -13.81 2.05
N THR A 24 3.76 -13.01 2.95
CA THR A 24 2.86 -11.95 2.53
C THR A 24 3.73 -11.13 1.60
N SER A 25 3.67 -11.43 0.29
CA SER A 25 4.14 -10.47 -0.68
C SER A 25 3.35 -9.23 -0.34
N ALA A 26 4.03 -8.18 0.14
CA ALA A 26 3.59 -6.86 -0.21
C ALA A 26 3.42 -6.95 -1.73
N ALA A 27 2.17 -6.97 -2.20
CA ALA A 27 1.94 -6.83 -3.62
C ALA A 27 2.74 -5.58 -4.00
N ASP A 28 3.62 -5.72 -4.97
CA ASP A 28 4.42 -4.62 -5.49
C ASP A 28 3.39 -3.61 -6.04
N VAL A 29 3.02 -2.62 -5.21
CA VAL A 29 2.06 -1.60 -5.60
C VAL A 29 2.90 -0.53 -6.27
N GLU A 30 2.77 -0.45 -7.60
CA GLU A 30 3.43 0.57 -8.39
C GLU A 30 3.14 1.95 -7.80
N GLY A 31 4.21 2.71 -7.53
CA GLY A 31 4.12 4.09 -7.07
C GLY A 31 3.24 4.92 -8.00
N GLY A 32 2.38 5.76 -7.44
CA GLY A 32 1.47 6.60 -8.21
C GLY A 32 0.25 5.89 -8.81
N VAL A 33 0.07 4.58 -8.61
CA VAL A 33 -1.11 3.84 -9.09
C VAL A 33 -2.07 3.56 -7.93
N ASN A 34 -3.30 4.09 -8.01
CA ASN A 34 -4.30 3.91 -6.96
C ASN A 34 -4.64 2.43 -6.74
N VAL A 35 -4.89 2.08 -5.48
CA VAL A 35 -5.38 0.76 -5.09
C VAL A 35 -6.87 0.84 -4.84
N GLU A 36 -7.64 0.34 -5.79
CA GLU A 36 -9.09 0.49 -5.86
C GLU A 36 -9.86 -0.70 -5.26
N PRO A 37 -11.09 -0.48 -4.74
CA PRO A 37 -12.00 -1.55 -4.37
C PRO A 37 -12.57 -2.28 -5.59
N VAL A 38 -12.69 -3.61 -5.49
CA VAL A 38 -13.58 -4.38 -6.36
C VAL A 38 -14.99 -4.27 -5.78
N ILE A 39 -15.83 -3.41 -6.37
CA ILE A 39 -17.13 -3.01 -5.79
C ILE A 39 -18.02 -4.22 -5.45
N GLU A 40 -18.03 -5.24 -6.31
CA GLU A 40 -18.81 -6.46 -6.15
C GLU A 40 -18.42 -7.29 -4.93
N GLU A 41 -17.21 -7.09 -4.41
CA GLU A 41 -16.71 -7.74 -3.20
C GLU A 41 -16.90 -6.87 -1.94
N THR A 42 -17.68 -5.80 -2.03
CA THR A 42 -17.92 -4.86 -0.92
C THR A 42 -19.42 -4.72 -0.58
N ILE A 43 -19.71 -3.96 0.48
CA ILE A 43 -21.07 -3.57 0.87
C ILE A 43 -21.68 -2.44 0.02
N PHE A 44 -20.96 -1.97 -1.00
CA PHE A 44 -21.36 -0.82 -1.81
C PHE A 44 -21.84 -1.27 -3.20
N ASN A 45 -22.76 -0.49 -3.78
CA ASN A 45 -23.14 -0.61 -5.19
C ASN A 45 -22.48 0.46 -6.05
N ALA A 46 -22.04 1.56 -5.44
CA ALA A 46 -21.25 2.60 -6.07
C ALA A 46 -20.28 3.20 -5.06
N LEU A 47 -19.06 3.46 -5.51
CA LEU A 47 -18.03 4.15 -4.75
C LEU A 47 -17.25 5.03 -5.71
N SER A 48 -17.00 6.27 -5.34
CA SER A 48 -16.16 7.20 -6.09
C SER A 48 -15.37 8.06 -5.10
N HIS A 49 -14.11 8.36 -5.41
CA HIS A 49 -13.28 9.26 -4.62
C HIS A 49 -12.46 10.18 -5.52
N THR A 50 -11.75 11.12 -4.89
CA THR A 50 -10.70 11.90 -5.54
C THR A 50 -9.64 10.97 -6.11
N GLU A 51 -9.33 11.07 -7.39
CA GLU A 51 -8.37 10.16 -8.07
C GLU A 51 -6.90 10.59 -7.90
N ILE A 52 -6.66 11.89 -7.78
CA ILE A 52 -5.34 12.47 -7.57
C ILE A 52 -5.49 13.52 -6.48
N THR A 53 -4.72 13.41 -5.40
CA THR A 53 -4.79 14.35 -4.28
C THR A 53 -3.73 15.44 -4.41
N HIS A 54 -4.01 16.61 -3.83
CA HIS A 54 -3.09 17.73 -3.75
C HIS A 54 -2.86 18.10 -2.30
N ASP A 55 -1.70 18.67 -1.98
CA ASP A 55 -1.39 19.15 -0.64
C ASP A 55 -2.43 20.17 -0.15
N LEU A 56 -2.88 19.99 1.09
CA LEU A 56 -3.84 20.86 1.77
C LEU A 56 -5.24 20.94 1.12
N GLU A 57 -5.53 20.08 0.15
CA GLU A 57 -6.84 19.95 -0.47
C GLU A 57 -7.62 18.78 0.13
N ASN A 58 -8.92 18.71 -0.17
CA ASN A 58 -9.75 17.64 0.33
C ASN A 58 -9.65 16.41 -0.57
N TRP A 59 -9.31 15.27 0.03
CA TRP A 59 -9.67 13.97 -0.50
C TRP A 59 -11.14 13.71 -0.18
N GLU A 60 -11.97 13.58 -1.21
CA GLU A 60 -13.41 13.39 -1.08
C GLU A 60 -13.78 11.96 -1.49
N VAL A 61 -14.77 11.38 -0.81
CA VAL A 61 -15.28 10.04 -1.13
C VAL A 61 -16.79 9.99 -0.96
N THR A 62 -17.45 9.36 -1.93
CA THR A 62 -18.89 9.08 -1.94
C THR A 62 -19.09 7.58 -2.04
N MET A 63 -19.87 7.02 -1.12
CA MET A 63 -20.15 5.59 -1.00
C MET A 63 -21.66 5.36 -0.92
N THR A 64 -22.20 4.52 -1.79
CA THR A 64 -23.62 4.14 -1.79
C THR A 64 -23.76 2.67 -1.44
N LEU A 65 -24.45 2.38 -0.34
CA LEU A 65 -24.74 1.01 0.09
C LEU A 65 -25.52 0.23 -0.98
N ASN A 66 -25.19 -1.05 -1.12
CA ASN A 66 -26.00 -1.98 -1.90
C ASN A 66 -27.32 -2.31 -1.18
N ASP A 67 -28.29 -2.88 -1.91
CA ASP A 67 -29.61 -3.15 -1.34
C ASP A 67 -29.56 -4.14 -0.17
N ALA A 68 -28.62 -5.10 -0.17
CA ALA A 68 -28.49 -6.07 0.91
C ALA A 68 -28.03 -5.40 2.22
N ALA A 69 -26.98 -4.58 2.14
CA ALA A 69 -26.44 -3.83 3.27
C ALA A 69 -27.47 -2.82 3.80
N TYR A 70 -28.15 -2.09 2.91
CA TYR A 70 -29.19 -1.13 3.28
C TYR A 70 -30.37 -1.80 3.98
N ASN A 71 -30.90 -2.89 3.43
CA ASN A 71 -32.07 -3.59 4.00
C ASN A 71 -31.75 -4.31 5.32
N ASN A 72 -30.50 -4.67 5.57
CA ASN A 72 -30.06 -5.31 6.81
C ASN A 72 -29.61 -4.32 7.90
N ASN A 73 -29.77 -3.01 7.68
CA ASN A 73 -29.29 -1.95 8.57
C ASN A 73 -27.78 -2.06 8.87
N THR A 74 -26.99 -2.46 7.88
CA THR A 74 -25.52 -2.44 7.98
C THR A 74 -25.05 -1.01 8.16
N THR A 75 -24.16 -0.81 9.13
CA THR A 75 -23.47 0.48 9.35
C THR A 75 -22.00 0.32 9.00
N PHE A 76 -21.29 1.43 8.80
CA PHE A 76 -19.86 1.37 8.57
C PHE A 76 -19.14 2.61 9.07
N ALA A 77 -17.85 2.46 9.33
CA ALA A 77 -16.91 3.54 9.57
C ALA A 77 -15.92 3.61 8.40
N LEU A 78 -15.60 4.83 7.97
CA LEU A 78 -14.51 5.11 7.05
C LEU A 78 -13.27 5.42 7.88
N ILE A 79 -12.19 4.70 7.66
CA ILE A 79 -10.91 4.90 8.35
C ILE A 79 -9.90 5.40 7.32
N THR A 80 -9.29 6.55 7.58
CA THR A 80 -8.30 7.18 6.71
C THR A 80 -6.96 7.33 7.42
N GLN A 81 -5.87 7.32 6.68
CA GLN A 81 -4.52 7.54 7.14
C GLN A 81 -3.73 8.28 6.06
N ILE A 82 -3.06 9.36 6.40
CA ILE A 82 -2.23 10.13 5.45
C ILE A 82 -0.76 9.83 5.75
N CYS A 83 0.01 9.58 4.70
CA CYS A 83 1.46 9.42 4.79
C CYS A 83 2.17 10.52 4.00
N ASN A 84 3.36 10.93 4.45
CA ASN A 84 4.18 11.92 3.78
C ASN A 84 5.31 11.31 2.94
N ASN A 85 5.94 12.12 2.11
CA ASN A 85 7.04 11.70 1.24
C ASN A 85 8.29 11.24 2.03
N GLU A 86 8.39 11.53 3.32
CA GLU A 86 9.44 10.99 4.20
C GLU A 86 9.13 9.55 4.72
N GLY A 87 8.02 8.96 4.29
CA GLY A 87 7.58 7.63 4.73
C GLY A 87 6.94 7.62 6.13
N VAL A 88 6.57 8.78 6.67
CA VAL A 88 5.90 8.92 7.96
C VAL A 88 4.40 8.97 7.77
N CYS A 89 3.70 8.03 8.39
CA CYS A 89 2.24 7.98 8.39
C CYS A 89 1.66 8.53 9.70
N LEU A 90 0.64 9.37 9.58
CA LEU A 90 -0.19 9.74 10.72
C LEU A 90 -0.94 8.50 11.25
N PRO A 91 -1.38 8.49 12.52
CA PRO A 91 -2.27 7.44 13.00
C PRO A 91 -3.54 7.35 12.14
N PRO A 92 -4.10 6.15 11.90
CA PRO A 92 -5.40 6.04 11.25
C PRO A 92 -6.51 6.66 12.11
N GLU A 93 -7.41 7.41 11.48
CA GLU A 93 -8.53 8.08 12.14
C GLU A 93 -9.86 7.75 11.44
N GLU A 94 -10.95 7.76 12.20
CA GLU A 94 -12.30 7.61 11.64
C GLU A 94 -12.77 8.94 11.03
N ALA A 95 -13.02 8.93 9.73
CA ALA A 95 -13.49 10.09 9.00
C ALA A 95 -14.98 10.34 9.25
N THR A 96 -15.37 11.62 9.27
CA THR A 96 -16.77 12.00 9.47
C THR A 96 -17.58 11.71 8.21
N LEU A 97 -18.66 10.95 8.35
CA LEU A 97 -19.60 10.64 7.28
C LEU A 97 -20.83 11.54 7.37
N SER A 98 -21.24 12.11 6.24
CA SER A 98 -22.50 12.84 6.08
C SER A 98 -23.44 12.06 5.16
N THR A 99 -24.74 12.05 5.47
CA THR A 99 -25.76 11.39 4.65
C THR A 99 -27.09 12.12 4.81
N VAL A 100 -27.94 12.04 3.77
CA VAL A 100 -29.31 12.60 3.77
C VAL A 100 -30.38 11.51 3.67
N ASP A 101 -30.03 10.32 3.23
CA ASP A 101 -30.94 9.22 2.89
C ASP A 101 -30.60 7.90 3.60
N ASN A 102 -29.55 7.90 4.45
CA ASN A 102 -28.97 6.72 5.09
C ASN A 102 -28.52 5.63 4.11
N ARG A 103 -28.29 5.99 2.84
CA ARG A 103 -27.88 5.06 1.79
C ARG A 103 -26.62 5.52 1.08
N THR A 104 -26.54 6.82 0.80
CA THR A 104 -25.38 7.48 0.20
C THR A 104 -24.69 8.32 1.25
N PHE A 105 -23.39 8.07 1.42
CA PHE A 105 -22.55 8.70 2.42
C PHE A 105 -21.41 9.42 1.74
N THR A 106 -21.13 10.63 2.19
CA THR A 106 -20.04 11.47 1.69
C THR A 106 -19.07 11.80 2.83
N SER A 107 -17.78 11.84 2.53
CA SER A 107 -16.75 12.31 3.46
C SER A 107 -15.73 13.18 2.72
N ALA A 108 -15.08 14.06 3.48
CA ALA A 108 -13.97 14.87 3.02
C ALA A 108 -12.89 14.91 4.11
N VAL A 109 -11.65 14.61 3.74
CA VAL A 109 -10.49 14.64 4.61
C VAL A 109 -9.44 15.55 3.99
N THR A 110 -9.03 16.59 4.72
CA THR A 110 -8.00 17.52 4.25
C THR A 110 -6.62 16.86 4.36
N THR A 111 -5.88 16.84 3.27
CA THR A 111 -4.50 16.32 3.22
C THR A 111 -3.54 17.27 3.95
N ILE A 112 -2.31 16.79 4.16
CA ILE A 112 -1.22 17.58 4.76
C ILE A 112 -0.23 18.06 3.69
N VAL A 113 0.68 18.94 4.07
CA VAL A 113 1.82 19.29 3.22
C VAL A 113 2.72 18.08 3.04
N ASP A 114 3.28 17.92 1.84
CA ASP A 114 4.23 16.88 1.47
C ASP A 114 3.65 15.46 1.63
N HIS A 115 2.34 15.31 1.41
CA HIS A 115 1.70 13.99 1.50
C HIS A 115 2.00 13.15 0.24
N THR A 116 2.32 11.86 0.44
CA THR A 116 2.58 10.91 -0.67
C THR A 116 1.27 10.25 -1.14
N TYR A 117 0.41 9.86 -0.19
CA TYR A 117 -0.86 9.21 -0.47
C TYR A 117 -1.81 9.27 0.72
N VAL A 118 -3.10 9.07 0.44
CA VAL A 118 -4.16 8.83 1.41
C VAL A 118 -4.50 7.34 1.39
N ASN A 119 -4.20 6.64 2.47
CA ASN A 119 -4.70 5.31 2.74
C ASN A 119 -6.12 5.39 3.29
N TRP A 120 -7.00 4.51 2.83
CA TRP A 120 -8.37 4.46 3.34
C TRP A 120 -8.92 3.03 3.33
N ARG A 121 -9.87 2.76 4.21
CA ARG A 121 -10.57 1.47 4.30
C ARG A 121 -11.91 1.64 5.00
N VAL A 122 -12.77 0.67 4.81
CA VAL A 122 -14.10 0.63 5.43
C VAL A 122 -14.17 -0.50 6.45
N LYS A 123 -14.73 -0.20 7.62
CA LYS A 123 -15.14 -1.20 8.60
C LYS A 123 -16.64 -1.28 8.63
N ALA A 124 -17.21 -2.36 8.09
CA ALA A 124 -18.64 -2.62 8.15
C ALA A 124 -19.00 -3.30 9.48
N THR A 125 -20.20 -3.01 9.98
CA THR A 125 -20.82 -3.65 11.13
C THR A 125 -22.20 -4.17 10.72
N TYR A 126 -22.40 -5.47 10.84
CA TYR A 126 -23.62 -6.16 10.47
C TYR A 126 -24.53 -6.35 11.68
N ASN A 127 -25.45 -5.40 11.89
CA ASN A 127 -26.38 -5.42 13.01
C ASN A 127 -27.29 -6.66 13.01
N SER A 128 -27.58 -7.24 11.83
CA SER A 128 -28.35 -8.47 11.69
C SER A 128 -27.62 -9.74 12.16
N ASP A 129 -26.30 -9.66 12.36
CA ASP A 129 -25.43 -10.79 12.69
C ASP A 129 -24.61 -10.50 13.96
N ASN A 130 -25.31 -10.18 15.06
CA ASN A 130 -24.71 -9.97 16.39
C ASN A 130 -23.53 -8.98 16.38
N ASP A 131 -23.68 -7.90 15.62
CA ASP A 131 -22.69 -6.82 15.44
C ASP A 131 -21.32 -7.34 14.95
N SER A 132 -21.33 -8.37 14.10
CA SER A 132 -20.11 -8.85 13.43
C SER A 132 -19.52 -7.76 12.54
N THR A 133 -18.19 -7.75 12.39
CA THR A 133 -17.49 -6.70 11.65
C THR A 133 -16.61 -7.26 10.55
N GLU A 134 -16.53 -6.55 9.43
CA GLU A 134 -15.69 -6.89 8.29
C GLU A 134 -14.93 -5.66 7.79
N MET A 135 -13.74 -5.89 7.26
CA MET A 135 -12.86 -4.84 6.73
C MET A 135 -12.81 -4.93 5.21
N PHE A 136 -12.89 -3.78 4.56
CA PHE A 136 -12.72 -3.61 3.12
C PHE A 136 -11.59 -2.62 2.86
N PRO A 137 -10.42 -3.05 2.35
CA PRO A 137 -10.06 -4.44 2.07
C PRO A 137 -9.88 -5.27 3.36
N SER A 138 -9.87 -6.60 3.24
CA SER A 138 -9.70 -7.50 4.38
C SER A 138 -8.33 -7.41 5.05
N SER A 139 -7.32 -6.94 4.31
CA SER A 139 -5.98 -6.61 4.80
C SER A 139 -5.46 -5.34 4.12
N GLY A 140 -4.63 -4.57 4.82
CA GLY A 140 -4.08 -3.32 4.30
C GLY A 140 -5.11 -2.20 4.17
N PHE A 141 -4.93 -1.39 3.14
CA PHE A 141 -5.74 -0.21 2.80
C PHE A 141 -5.89 -0.11 1.28
N TYR A 142 -6.98 0.51 0.84
CA TYR A 142 -7.02 1.17 -0.45
C TYR A 142 -6.13 2.42 -0.40
N LYS A 143 -5.69 2.89 -1.57
CA LYS A 143 -4.70 3.96 -1.64
C LYS A 143 -5.04 4.92 -2.77
N THR A 144 -5.05 6.22 -2.46
CA THR A 144 -5.12 7.31 -3.44
C THR A 144 -3.81 8.10 -3.40
N TRP A 145 -3.14 8.25 -4.54
CA TRP A 145 -1.85 8.95 -4.62
C TRP A 145 -1.99 10.46 -4.79
N SER A 146 -1.00 11.16 -4.25
CA SER A 146 -0.79 12.58 -4.47
C SER A 146 -0.36 12.87 -5.91
N ASP A 147 -0.51 14.11 -6.36
CA ASP A 147 0.13 14.60 -7.58
C ASP A 147 1.64 14.79 -7.41
N CYS A 148 2.17 14.69 -6.19
CA CYS A 148 3.59 14.55 -5.91
C CYS A 148 3.83 13.49 -4.85
N TRP A 149 4.49 12.40 -5.22
CA TRP A 149 4.73 11.27 -4.34
C TRP A 149 6.18 10.77 -4.42
N LEU A 150 6.63 10.16 -3.33
CA LEU A 150 7.87 9.39 -3.24
C LEU A 150 7.53 7.95 -2.84
N GLU A 151 7.95 6.98 -3.64
CA GLU A 151 7.88 5.54 -3.32
C GLU A 151 9.21 4.89 -3.65
N ASP A 152 9.76 4.09 -2.74
CA ASP A 152 11.03 3.36 -2.91
C ASP A 152 12.22 4.20 -3.43
N GLY A 153 12.22 5.50 -3.11
CA GLY A 153 13.28 6.44 -3.50
C GLY A 153 13.08 7.08 -4.87
N GLU A 154 12.00 6.74 -5.59
CA GLU A 154 11.64 7.34 -6.87
C GLU A 154 10.51 8.36 -6.69
N TRP A 155 10.75 9.59 -7.16
CA TRP A 155 9.75 10.65 -7.19
C TRP A 155 8.86 10.50 -8.42
N GLY A 156 7.56 10.74 -8.26
CA GLY A 156 6.62 10.76 -9.37
C GLY A 156 5.45 11.72 -9.17
N GLY A 157 4.72 11.92 -10.26
CA GLY A 157 3.62 12.89 -10.35
C GLY A 157 4.05 14.26 -10.91
N ASP A 158 3.07 15.02 -11.38
CA ASP A 158 3.28 16.30 -12.08
C ASP A 158 3.31 17.51 -11.12
N GLY A 159 2.97 17.31 -9.85
CA GLY A 159 2.88 18.33 -8.81
C GLY A 159 4.17 18.54 -8.01
N CYS A 160 5.22 17.75 -8.27
CA CYS A 160 6.46 17.85 -7.50
C CYS A 160 7.24 19.13 -7.83
N PRO A 161 7.81 19.82 -6.82
CA PRO A 161 8.69 20.95 -7.09
C PRO A 161 9.90 20.48 -7.90
N GLU A 162 10.36 21.29 -8.85
CA GLU A 162 11.50 20.95 -9.72
C GLU A 162 12.73 20.50 -8.91
N SER A 163 12.96 21.06 -7.73
CA SER A 163 14.06 20.67 -6.85
C SER A 163 13.94 19.28 -6.22
N ALA A 164 12.73 18.74 -6.06
CA ALA A 164 12.51 17.39 -5.50
C ALA A 164 12.82 16.30 -6.54
N ILE A 165 12.49 16.55 -7.81
CA ILE A 165 12.78 15.63 -8.93
C ILE A 165 14.29 15.54 -9.20
N LEU A 166 15.04 16.61 -8.92
CA LEU A 166 16.47 16.73 -9.19
C LEU A 166 17.39 16.07 -8.15
N VAL A 167 16.85 15.37 -7.13
CA VAL A 167 17.70 14.68 -6.14
C VAL A 167 18.42 13.45 -6.73
N ASP A 168 18.11 13.05 -7.97
CA ASP A 168 18.92 12.10 -8.76
C ASP A 168 19.66 12.78 -9.95
N GLY A 169 20.11 14.02 -9.76
CA GLY A 169 20.58 14.88 -10.83
C GLY A 169 21.90 15.60 -10.58
N ASP A 170 22.93 14.91 -10.08
CA ASP A 170 24.31 15.41 -10.19
C ASP A 170 25.27 14.32 -10.68
N SER A 171 24.98 13.78 -11.87
CA SER A 171 26.04 13.47 -12.82
C SER A 171 25.51 13.57 -14.25
N ASP A 172 26.17 14.42 -15.04
CA ASP A 172 26.04 14.48 -16.50
C ASP A 172 26.00 13.07 -17.12
N GLY A 173 24.89 12.71 -17.77
CA GLY A 173 24.93 11.69 -18.83
C GLY A 173 23.75 10.71 -18.91
N LEU A 174 22.75 11.10 -19.71
CA LEU A 174 21.85 10.27 -20.54
C LEU A 174 20.80 9.37 -19.85
N PRO A 175 19.57 9.30 -20.42
CA PRO A 175 18.52 8.41 -19.96
C PRO A 175 18.70 7.02 -20.60
N ALA A 176 18.70 5.96 -19.80
CA ALA A 176 18.22 4.64 -20.22
C ALA A 176 18.15 3.67 -19.04
N LEU A 177 16.90 3.30 -18.73
CA LEU A 177 16.46 2.07 -18.08
C LEU A 177 17.41 0.87 -18.27
N GLY A 178 17.67 0.17 -17.16
CA GLY A 178 17.93 -1.26 -17.09
C GLY A 178 19.32 -1.75 -17.53
N ILE A 179 19.97 -2.54 -16.66
CA ILE A 179 20.55 -3.88 -16.92
C ILE A 179 21.53 -4.23 -15.78
N MET A 180 21.09 -5.19 -14.96
CA MET A 180 21.82 -6.18 -14.15
C MET A 180 23.37 -6.09 -14.12
N ALA A 181 23.93 -5.72 -12.97
CA ALA A 181 25.36 -5.89 -12.70
C ALA A 181 25.64 -7.31 -12.16
N THR A 182 26.06 -8.23 -13.04
CA THR A 182 26.64 -9.51 -12.63
C THR A 182 28.06 -9.33 -12.09
N PHE A 183 28.26 -9.56 -10.80
CA PHE A 183 29.59 -9.64 -10.19
C PHE A 183 30.35 -10.88 -10.67
N THR A 184 31.50 -10.69 -11.31
CA THR A 184 32.52 -11.75 -11.45
C THR A 184 33.82 -11.29 -10.77
N ALA A 185 34.08 -11.87 -9.60
CA ALA A 185 35.37 -11.78 -8.93
C ALA A 185 36.32 -12.81 -9.56
N ILE A 186 37.49 -12.36 -10.04
CA ILE A 186 38.64 -13.25 -10.27
C ILE A 186 39.80 -12.75 -9.40
N ALA A 187 40.18 -13.58 -8.43
CA ALA A 187 41.30 -13.38 -7.54
C ALA A 187 42.60 -13.93 -8.14
N LEU A 188 43.68 -13.15 -7.97
CA LEU A 188 45.11 -13.49 -7.76
C LEU A 188 45.75 -14.65 -8.55
N ALA A 189 46.85 -14.33 -9.26
CA ALA A 189 48.22 -14.81 -8.96
C ALA A 189 49.16 -14.70 -10.18
N ALA A 190 50.31 -14.02 -10.00
CA ALA A 190 51.58 -14.33 -10.68
C ALA A 190 52.66 -13.46 -10.01
N VAL A 191 53.31 -13.95 -8.94
CA VAL A 191 54.57 -14.70 -8.97
C VAL A 191 55.70 -13.94 -9.70
N SER A 192 56.59 -13.42 -8.85
CA SER A 192 58.00 -13.10 -9.06
C SER A 192 58.65 -13.50 -10.40
N ARG A 193 59.31 -12.51 -11.03
CA ARG A 193 60.52 -12.71 -11.86
C ARG A 193 61.34 -11.41 -11.80
N ASN A 194 62.22 -11.27 -10.82
CA ASN A 194 63.66 -11.58 -10.86
C ASN A 194 64.47 -10.56 -11.68
N GLU A 195 65.18 -9.67 -10.99
CA GLU A 195 66.49 -9.14 -11.40
C GLU A 195 67.52 -9.59 -10.37
#